data_AF-A0A9D8SNV3-F1
#
_entry.id   AF-A0A9D8SNV3-F1
#
_cell.length_a   1.000
_cell.length_b   1.000
_cell.length_c   1.000
_cell.angle_alpha   90.00
_cell.angle_beta   90.00
_cell.angle_gamma   90.00
#
_symmetry.space_group_name_H-M   'P 1'
#
loop_
_entity.id
_entity.type
_entity.pdbx_description
1 polymer ?
#
loop_
_entity_poly.entity_id
_entity_poly.type
_entity_poly.pdbx_seq_one_letter_code
_entity_poly.pdbx_strand_id
1 'polypeptide(L)'
;EMEWWTGSFNPKGFRYGQAGRNGYIVISVDWMNKDQREYEYSAREHAAVLNVLHHVTQRFSIDTDRVFLSGHFEGGDAAWDIGCAHPDLWAGLIPISAHADKYCNLYWSNARRLPIYFICGALDNQILSRNSNVLSRYSLHGYDLTVAEFLGRGHEPFSDELLRLFDWMERKKRNFYPEKFEVRTMRPWDDFFWWVDVETLPPNSIVLPAQFPVRGAIPAKISAELIPSVNTLKVNVPTGKVTFWVGPSMLDFEQPINFLVNGKKVRVPRDTKPDLRILLEDVRTRGDRQNPFWQKLETETGKFETSRKRKNNSSGN
;
A
#
# COMPACT_ATOMS: atom_id res chain seq x y z
N GLU A 1 -10.58 10.08 17.03
CA GLU A 1 -9.82 8.84 16.74
C GLU A 1 -9.30 8.09 17.97
N MET A 2 -8.24 8.54 18.65
CA MET A 2 -7.57 7.76 19.70
C MET A 2 -8.52 7.16 20.75
N GLU A 3 -9.46 7.96 21.25
CA GLU A 3 -10.40 7.53 22.30
C GLU A 3 -11.38 6.44 21.85
N TRP A 4 -11.71 6.40 20.55
CA TRP A 4 -12.63 5.40 20.01
C TRP A 4 -12.04 4.00 20.10
N TRP A 5 -10.74 3.87 19.78
CA TRP A 5 -10.01 2.60 19.87
C TRP A 5 -9.58 2.24 21.29
N THR A 6 -9.14 3.24 22.05
CA THR A 6 -8.44 3.03 23.34
C THR A 6 -9.31 3.32 24.56
N GLY A 7 -10.52 3.86 24.39
CA GLY A 7 -11.36 4.35 25.48
C GLY A 7 -10.80 5.61 26.14
N SER A 8 -11.60 6.28 26.97
CA SER A 8 -11.18 7.47 27.72
C SER A 8 -10.13 7.11 28.79
N PHE A 9 -9.38 8.13 29.24
CA PHE A 9 -8.51 7.97 30.40
C PHE A 9 -9.31 7.67 31.66
N ASN A 10 -8.81 6.74 32.46
CA ASN A 10 -9.29 6.53 33.82
C ASN A 10 -8.65 7.55 34.80
N PRO A 11 -9.11 7.62 36.07
CA PRO A 11 -8.54 8.53 37.07
C PRO A 11 -7.05 8.30 37.39
N LYS A 12 -6.49 7.15 37.00
CA LYS A 12 -5.06 6.81 37.15
C LYS A 12 -4.22 7.14 35.92
N GLY A 13 -4.81 7.75 34.88
CA GLY A 13 -4.11 8.13 33.64
C GLY A 13 -3.90 7.00 32.63
N PHE A 14 -4.55 5.84 32.80
CA PHE A 14 -4.49 4.73 31.83
C PHE A 14 -5.73 4.65 30.96
N ARG A 15 -5.60 4.09 29.75
CA ARG A 15 -6.70 3.80 28.83
C ARG A 15 -6.95 2.28 28.80
N TYR A 16 -8.20 1.84 29.02
CA TYR A 16 -8.60 0.41 29.07
C TYR A 16 -9.69 0.04 28.05
N GLY A 17 -9.63 0.63 26.87
CA GLY A 17 -10.54 0.33 25.76
C GLY A 17 -10.19 -0.96 25.04
N GLN A 18 -10.91 -1.21 23.94
CA GLN A 18 -10.87 -2.49 23.26
C GLN A 18 -9.51 -2.81 22.65
N ALA A 19 -8.75 -1.80 22.19
CA ALA A 19 -7.41 -2.03 21.67
C ALA A 19 -6.48 -2.68 22.72
N GLY A 20 -6.43 -2.12 23.93
CA GLY A 20 -5.62 -2.67 25.01
C GLY A 20 -6.07 -4.08 25.44
N ARG A 21 -7.39 -4.33 25.44
CA ARG A 21 -7.95 -5.65 25.77
C ARG A 21 -7.59 -6.74 24.76
N ASN A 22 -7.46 -6.36 23.48
CA ASN A 22 -7.12 -7.27 22.39
C ASN A 22 -5.63 -7.25 22.03
N GLY A 23 -4.79 -6.53 22.79
CA GLY A 23 -3.33 -6.51 22.59
C GLY A 23 -2.85 -5.67 21.41
N TYR A 24 -3.60 -4.64 20.99
CA TYR A 24 -3.23 -3.75 19.89
C TYR A 24 -2.59 -2.46 20.38
N ILE A 25 -1.50 -2.05 19.70
CA ILE A 25 -0.94 -0.70 19.80
C ILE A 25 -1.74 0.21 18.86
N VAL A 26 -2.23 1.34 19.37
CA VAL A 26 -2.97 2.33 18.57
C VAL A 26 -2.11 3.55 18.33
N ILE A 27 -2.08 3.98 17.08
CA ILE A 27 -1.31 5.15 16.64
C ILE A 27 -2.29 6.08 15.95
N SER A 28 -2.44 7.30 16.47
CA SER A 28 -3.24 8.34 15.85
C SER A 28 -2.30 9.34 15.20
N VAL A 29 -2.44 9.54 13.90
CA VAL A 29 -1.59 10.45 13.11
C VAL A 29 -2.30 11.78 12.96
N ASP A 30 -1.61 12.87 13.31
CA ASP A 30 -2.05 14.22 12.96
C ASP A 30 -1.51 14.57 11.57
N TRP A 31 -2.34 14.34 10.55
CA TRP A 31 -1.97 14.50 9.14
C TRP A 31 -2.57 15.75 8.49
N MET A 32 -3.62 16.31 9.06
CA MET A 32 -4.36 17.44 8.49
C MET A 32 -3.72 18.77 8.89
N ASN A 33 -3.52 19.68 7.94
CA ASN A 33 -3.05 21.03 8.30
C ASN A 33 -4.16 21.81 9.03
N LYS A 34 -3.77 22.81 9.84
CA LYS A 34 -4.69 23.60 10.68
C LYS A 34 -5.91 24.17 9.94
N ASP A 35 -5.72 24.64 8.71
CA ASP A 35 -6.78 25.28 7.90
C ASP A 35 -7.36 24.36 6.82
N GLN A 36 -6.86 23.13 6.75
CA GLN A 36 -7.34 22.12 5.81
C GLN A 36 -8.66 21.55 6.30
N ARG A 37 -9.58 21.31 5.37
CA ARG A 37 -10.94 20.83 5.68
C ARG A 37 -11.26 19.47 5.11
N GLU A 38 -10.56 19.09 4.06
CA GLU A 38 -10.80 17.88 3.28
C GLU A 38 -9.46 17.21 2.98
N TYR A 39 -9.47 15.90 2.77
CA TYR A 39 -8.31 15.15 2.35
C TYR A 39 -7.84 15.56 0.94
N GLU A 40 -6.57 15.95 0.82
CA GLU A 40 -6.02 16.55 -0.42
C GLU A 40 -5.26 15.54 -1.30
N TYR A 41 -5.13 14.28 -0.87
CA TYR A 41 -4.44 13.19 -1.58
C TYR A 41 -2.94 13.46 -1.84
N SER A 42 -2.36 14.40 -1.09
CA SER A 42 -1.03 14.94 -1.29
C SER A 42 0.06 13.98 -0.79
N ALA A 43 1.25 14.10 -1.38
CA ALA A 43 2.44 13.39 -0.89
C ALA A 43 2.73 13.69 0.59
N ARG A 44 2.38 14.89 1.07
CA ARG A 44 2.57 15.29 2.47
C ARG A 44 1.70 14.45 3.42
N GLU A 45 0.42 14.26 3.08
CA GLU A 45 -0.51 13.50 3.92
C GLU A 45 -0.14 12.02 3.93
N HIS A 46 0.22 11.46 2.76
CA HIS A 46 0.78 10.11 2.66
C HIS A 46 2.02 9.96 3.53
N ALA A 47 2.99 10.88 3.38
CA ALA A 47 4.22 10.86 4.15
C ALA A 47 3.97 11.01 5.66
N ALA A 48 2.97 11.78 6.11
CA ALA A 48 2.64 11.89 7.52
C ALA A 48 2.27 10.52 8.13
N VAL A 49 1.45 9.73 7.42
CA VAL A 49 1.04 8.39 7.87
C VAL A 49 2.19 7.39 7.76
N LEU A 50 2.86 7.33 6.61
CA LEU A 50 3.91 6.35 6.33
C LEU A 50 5.16 6.58 7.20
N ASN A 51 5.56 7.83 7.43
CA ASN A 51 6.71 8.14 8.30
C ASN A 51 6.41 7.80 9.76
N VAL A 52 5.17 7.99 10.22
CA VAL A 52 4.78 7.57 11.57
C VAL A 52 4.82 6.04 11.68
N LEU A 53 4.30 5.31 10.69
CA LEU A 53 4.41 3.85 10.65
C LEU A 53 5.87 3.39 10.73
N HIS A 54 6.73 3.99 9.91
CA HIS A 54 8.18 3.71 9.94
C HIS A 54 8.81 4.02 11.31
N HIS A 55 8.44 5.14 11.92
CA HIS A 55 8.98 5.56 13.21
C HIS A 55 8.59 4.63 14.35
N VAL A 56 7.35 4.14 14.34
CA VAL A 56 6.88 3.21 15.39
C VAL A 56 7.50 1.82 15.23
N THR A 57 7.70 1.33 14.01
CA THR A 57 8.32 0.01 13.78
C THR A 57 9.78 0.02 14.20
N GLN A 58 10.45 1.17 14.11
CA GLN A 58 11.80 1.32 14.65
C GLN A 58 11.88 1.31 16.18
N ARG A 59 10.87 1.86 16.87
CA ARG A 59 10.89 2.09 18.33
C ARG A 59 10.18 1.02 19.16
N PHE A 60 9.17 0.38 18.58
CA PHE A 60 8.34 -0.61 19.25
C PHE A 60 8.43 -1.96 18.52
N SER A 61 8.17 -3.04 19.25
CA SER A 61 8.05 -4.38 18.69
C SER A 61 6.69 -4.54 18.01
N ILE A 62 6.56 -4.02 16.80
CA ILE A 62 5.36 -4.13 15.98
C ILE A 62 5.41 -5.43 15.16
N ASP A 63 4.33 -6.22 15.20
CA ASP A 63 4.08 -7.27 14.20
C ASP A 63 3.64 -6.59 12.90
N THR A 64 4.59 -6.39 11.99
CA THR A 64 4.41 -5.75 10.69
C THR A 64 3.45 -6.50 9.78
N ASP A 65 3.20 -7.78 10.03
CA ASP A 65 2.21 -8.53 9.26
C ASP A 65 0.78 -8.37 9.78
N ARG A 66 0.59 -7.65 10.90
CA ARG A 66 -0.70 -7.38 11.56
C ARG A 66 -0.92 -5.88 11.80
N VAL A 67 -0.51 -5.05 10.84
CA VAL A 67 -0.75 -3.61 10.85
C VAL A 67 -2.05 -3.31 10.10
N PHE A 68 -2.96 -2.56 10.73
CA PHE A 68 -4.24 -2.18 10.14
C PHE A 68 -4.30 -0.67 9.94
N LEU A 69 -4.91 -0.23 8.84
CA LEU A 69 -5.15 1.18 8.57
C LEU A 69 -6.64 1.48 8.70
N SER A 70 -6.98 2.53 9.45
CA SER A 70 -8.36 2.92 9.67
C SER A 70 -8.49 4.43 9.80
N GLY A 71 -9.69 4.93 9.56
CA GLY A 71 -10.09 6.28 9.92
C GLY A 71 -11.57 6.51 9.73
N HIS A 72 -12.06 7.56 10.38
CA HIS A 72 -13.42 8.06 10.26
C HIS A 72 -13.47 9.24 9.29
N PHE A 73 -14.50 9.31 8.46
CA PHE A 73 -14.82 10.46 7.62
C PHE A 73 -13.63 10.79 6.69
N GLU A 74 -13.10 12.02 6.71
CA GLU A 74 -11.88 12.42 5.99
C GLU A 74 -10.66 11.52 6.31
N GLY A 75 -10.55 11.04 7.55
CA GLY A 75 -9.53 10.06 7.91
C GLY A 75 -9.77 8.69 7.27
N GLY A 76 -11.03 8.35 7.02
CA GLY A 76 -11.44 7.16 6.28
C GLY A 76 -11.13 7.27 4.79
N ASP A 77 -11.33 8.45 4.20
CA ASP A 77 -10.95 8.76 2.82
C ASP A 77 -9.42 8.61 2.64
N ALA A 78 -8.67 9.22 3.56
CA ALA A 78 -7.22 9.08 3.62
C ALA A 78 -6.78 7.62 3.79
N ALA A 79 -7.40 6.89 4.71
CA ALA A 79 -7.12 5.47 4.93
C ALA A 79 -7.37 4.64 3.66
N TRP A 80 -8.46 4.89 2.94
CA TRP A 80 -8.79 4.14 1.73
C TRP A 80 -7.79 4.39 0.60
N ASP A 81 -7.43 5.65 0.37
CA ASP A 81 -6.46 6.03 -0.64
C ASP A 81 -5.06 5.48 -0.34
N ILE A 82 -4.54 5.71 0.87
CA ILE A 82 -3.22 5.23 1.30
C ILE A 82 -3.18 3.70 1.31
N GLY A 83 -4.27 3.05 1.75
CA GLY A 83 -4.42 1.60 1.73
C GLY A 83 -4.30 1.02 0.32
N CYS A 84 -4.97 1.64 -0.67
CA CYS A 84 -4.87 1.23 -2.06
C CYS A 84 -3.54 1.60 -2.73
N ALA A 85 -2.89 2.67 -2.27
CA ALA A 85 -1.59 3.13 -2.78
C ALA A 85 -0.45 2.20 -2.36
N HIS A 86 -0.50 1.70 -1.12
CA HIS A 86 0.53 0.85 -0.52
C HIS A 86 -0.08 -0.45 0.04
N PRO A 87 -0.70 -1.29 -0.82
CA PRO A 87 -1.47 -2.46 -0.37
C PRO A 87 -0.61 -3.56 0.27
N ASP A 88 0.72 -3.46 0.17
CA ASP A 88 1.70 -4.36 0.75
C ASP A 88 1.99 -4.09 2.24
N LEU A 89 1.59 -2.93 2.76
CA LEU A 89 1.87 -2.54 4.15
C LEU A 89 0.82 -3.04 5.15
N TRP A 90 -0.39 -3.35 4.69
CA TRP A 90 -1.55 -3.48 5.58
C TRP A 90 -2.11 -4.92 5.59
N ALA A 91 -2.40 -5.42 6.80
CA ALA A 91 -3.15 -6.65 7.02
C ALA A 91 -4.65 -6.48 6.77
N GLY A 92 -5.14 -5.24 6.88
CA GLY A 92 -6.51 -4.88 6.60
C GLY A 92 -6.74 -3.37 6.63
N LEU A 93 -7.80 -2.94 5.95
CA LEU A 93 -8.24 -1.56 5.84
C LEU A 93 -9.65 -1.43 6.43
N ILE A 94 -9.87 -0.42 7.27
CA ILE A 94 -11.15 -0.19 7.95
C ILE A 94 -11.60 1.27 7.71
N PRO A 95 -12.20 1.58 6.55
CA PRO A 95 -12.77 2.90 6.28
C PRO A 95 -14.15 3.02 6.96
N ILE A 96 -14.35 4.08 7.75
CA ILE A 96 -15.62 4.33 8.47
C ILE A 96 -16.22 5.63 7.95
N SER A 97 -17.42 5.56 7.38
CA SER A 97 -18.09 6.69 6.72
C SER A 97 -17.20 7.40 5.67
N ALA A 98 -16.39 6.61 4.98
CA ALA A 98 -15.43 7.09 4.00
C ALA A 98 -16.02 7.15 2.59
N HIS A 99 -15.51 8.05 1.76
CA HIS A 99 -15.74 8.19 0.34
C HIS A 99 -14.48 7.82 -0.46
N ALA A 100 -14.56 6.74 -1.22
CA ALA A 100 -13.48 6.23 -2.06
C ALA A 100 -13.44 6.97 -3.42
N ASP A 101 -12.89 8.19 -3.43
CA ASP A 101 -12.83 9.04 -4.62
C ASP A 101 -11.46 9.01 -5.33
N LYS A 102 -11.35 9.79 -6.42
CA LYS A 102 -10.13 10.06 -7.20
C LYS A 102 -9.33 8.79 -7.52
N TYR A 103 -8.21 8.59 -6.84
CA TYR A 103 -7.28 7.49 -7.07
C TYR A 103 -7.89 6.14 -6.70
N CYS A 104 -8.72 6.05 -5.65
CA CYS A 104 -9.38 4.80 -5.24
C CYS A 104 -10.17 4.17 -6.40
N ASN A 105 -10.88 4.98 -7.19
CA ASN A 105 -11.62 4.54 -8.37
C ASN A 105 -10.72 3.95 -9.48
N LEU A 106 -9.46 4.37 -9.55
CA LEU A 106 -8.48 3.91 -10.54
C LEU A 106 -7.56 2.81 -9.99
N TYR A 107 -7.41 2.74 -8.66
CA TYR A 107 -6.53 1.85 -7.93
C TYR A 107 -7.26 0.66 -7.32
N TRP A 108 -8.58 0.54 -7.52
CA TRP A 108 -9.39 -0.55 -6.96
C TRP A 108 -8.72 -1.93 -7.09
N SER A 109 -8.03 -2.22 -8.21
CA SER A 109 -7.34 -3.51 -8.40
C SER A 109 -6.24 -3.80 -7.38
N ASN A 110 -5.65 -2.75 -6.80
CA ASN A 110 -4.58 -2.85 -5.80
C ASN A 110 -5.10 -3.48 -4.50
N ALA A 111 -6.39 -3.31 -4.21
CA ALA A 111 -7.03 -3.88 -3.04
C ALA A 111 -7.27 -5.41 -3.13
N ARG A 112 -6.84 -6.08 -4.21
CA ARG A 112 -7.09 -7.52 -4.44
C ARG A 112 -6.67 -8.41 -3.25
N ARG A 113 -5.63 -8.01 -2.54
CA ARG A 113 -5.05 -8.74 -1.40
C ARG A 113 -5.19 -8.00 -0.08
N LEU A 114 -5.90 -6.88 -0.07
CA LEU A 114 -6.12 -6.05 1.10
C LEU A 114 -7.53 -6.30 1.60
N PRO A 115 -7.72 -7.04 2.70
CA PRO A 115 -9.04 -7.17 3.33
C PRO A 115 -9.60 -5.80 3.71
N ILE A 116 -10.86 -5.54 3.36
CA ILE A 116 -11.54 -4.26 3.66
C ILE A 116 -12.77 -4.53 4.53
N TYR A 117 -12.87 -3.81 5.66
CA TYR A 117 -14.06 -3.75 6.51
C TYR A 117 -14.66 -2.34 6.45
N PHE A 118 -15.60 -2.14 5.54
CA PHE A 118 -16.23 -0.85 5.31
C PHE A 118 -17.48 -0.69 6.19
N ILE A 119 -17.57 0.43 6.91
CA ILE A 119 -18.69 0.74 7.81
C ILE A 119 -19.34 2.04 7.35
N CYS A 120 -20.68 2.06 7.27
CA CYS A 120 -21.43 3.29 7.02
C CYS A 120 -22.87 3.23 7.57
N GLY A 121 -23.51 4.39 7.65
CA GLY A 121 -24.94 4.51 7.94
C GLY A 121 -25.75 4.67 6.65
N ALA A 122 -26.93 4.05 6.59
CA ALA A 122 -27.81 4.11 5.42
C ALA A 122 -28.30 5.54 5.10
N LEU A 123 -28.35 6.42 6.11
CA LEU A 123 -28.73 7.83 5.99
C LEU A 123 -27.52 8.77 5.96
N ASP A 124 -26.30 8.24 5.91
CA ASP A 124 -25.06 9.02 5.87
C ASP A 124 -24.75 9.48 4.44
N ASN A 125 -25.41 10.55 4.00
CA ASN A 125 -25.09 11.27 2.76
C ASN A 125 -24.87 10.36 1.53
N GLN A 126 -25.65 9.29 1.43
CA GLN A 126 -25.58 8.28 0.35
C GLN A 126 -24.17 7.70 0.15
N ILE A 127 -23.38 7.57 1.21
CA ILE A 127 -21.99 7.09 1.16
C ILE A 127 -21.87 5.72 0.46
N LEU A 128 -22.79 4.81 0.73
CA LEU A 128 -22.82 3.51 0.04
C LEU A 128 -22.99 3.67 -1.48
N SER A 129 -23.96 4.50 -1.91
CA SER A 129 -24.22 4.79 -3.33
C SER A 129 -23.04 5.49 -4.00
N ARG A 130 -22.39 6.43 -3.31
CA ARG A 130 -21.20 7.13 -3.81
C ARG A 130 -20.03 6.18 -4.04
N ASN A 131 -19.86 5.18 -3.19
CA ASN A 131 -18.83 4.15 -3.30
C ASN A 131 -19.23 2.96 -4.20
N SER A 132 -20.43 2.97 -4.79
CA SER A 132 -20.97 1.83 -5.56
C SER A 132 -20.02 1.33 -6.64
N ASN A 133 -19.26 2.22 -7.29
CA ASN A 133 -18.29 1.86 -8.33
C ASN A 133 -17.18 0.93 -7.79
N VAL A 134 -16.49 1.32 -6.71
CA VAL A 134 -15.43 0.50 -6.12
C VAL A 134 -15.98 -0.74 -5.43
N LEU A 135 -17.08 -0.61 -4.68
CA LEU A 135 -17.67 -1.73 -3.95
C LEU A 135 -18.21 -2.81 -4.89
N SER A 136 -18.85 -2.41 -6.00
CA SER A 136 -19.30 -3.36 -7.03
C SER A 136 -18.13 -4.09 -7.67
N ARG A 137 -17.02 -3.39 -7.97
CA ARG A 137 -15.81 -4.05 -8.51
C ARG A 137 -15.21 -5.05 -7.54
N TYR A 138 -15.09 -4.69 -6.26
CA TYR A 138 -14.62 -5.61 -5.22
C TYR A 138 -15.49 -6.85 -5.13
N SER A 139 -16.81 -6.68 -5.07
CA SER A 139 -17.77 -7.77 -5.01
C SER A 139 -17.71 -8.67 -6.27
N LEU A 140 -17.81 -8.07 -7.47
CA LEU A 140 -17.81 -8.80 -8.75
C LEU A 140 -16.53 -9.61 -8.98
N HIS A 141 -15.39 -9.13 -8.48
CA HIS A 141 -14.13 -9.84 -8.61
C HIS A 141 -13.83 -10.75 -7.41
N GLY A 142 -14.66 -10.79 -6.37
CA GLY A 142 -14.48 -11.65 -5.19
C GLY A 142 -13.31 -11.21 -4.31
N TYR A 143 -13.25 -9.93 -3.97
CA TYR A 143 -12.27 -9.37 -3.03
C TYR A 143 -12.75 -9.67 -1.60
N ASP A 144 -11.82 -9.70 -0.63
CA ASP A 144 -12.15 -9.86 0.79
C ASP A 144 -12.74 -8.53 1.32
N LEU A 145 -14.05 -8.36 1.09
CA LEU A 145 -14.80 -7.17 1.44
C LEU A 145 -15.92 -7.54 2.43
N THR A 146 -15.91 -6.88 3.58
CA THR A 146 -17.04 -6.84 4.52
C THR A 146 -17.65 -5.44 4.48
N VAL A 147 -18.97 -5.36 4.32
CA VAL A 147 -19.73 -4.09 4.38
C VAL A 147 -20.71 -4.18 5.54
N ALA A 148 -20.55 -3.31 6.52
CA ALA A 148 -21.48 -3.13 7.64
C ALA A 148 -22.27 -1.83 7.45
N GLU A 149 -23.44 -1.94 6.84
CA GLU A 149 -24.38 -0.83 6.69
C GLU A 149 -25.38 -0.81 7.86
N PHE A 150 -25.45 0.33 8.55
CA PHE A 150 -26.34 0.54 9.68
C PHE A 150 -27.64 1.22 9.21
N LEU A 151 -28.74 0.46 9.18
CA LEU A 151 -30.05 0.94 8.73
C LEU A 151 -30.63 1.99 9.69
N GLY A 152 -31.17 3.08 9.12
CA GLY A 152 -31.76 4.19 9.89
C GLY A 152 -30.73 5.07 10.62
N ARG A 153 -29.44 4.85 10.39
CA ARG A 153 -28.34 5.56 11.04
C ARG A 153 -27.67 6.51 10.04
N GLY A 154 -27.29 7.69 10.54
CA GLY A 154 -26.69 8.78 9.75
C GLY A 154 -25.18 8.81 9.92
N HIS A 155 -24.60 10.01 9.80
CA HIS A 155 -23.18 10.25 9.99
C HIS A 155 -22.79 10.12 11.47
N GLU A 156 -22.04 9.09 11.83
CA GLU A 156 -21.61 8.86 13.22
C GLU A 156 -20.35 7.96 13.31
N PRO A 157 -19.79 7.75 14.52
CA PRO A 157 -18.58 6.93 14.70
C PRO A 157 -18.80 5.40 14.77
N PHE A 158 -20.03 4.89 14.79
CA PHE A 158 -20.34 3.43 14.81
C PHE A 158 -19.58 2.60 15.87
N SER A 159 -19.54 3.09 17.12
CA SER A 159 -18.80 2.41 18.20
C SER A 159 -19.30 0.99 18.51
N ASP A 160 -20.53 0.65 18.12
CA ASP A 160 -21.12 -0.68 18.29
C ASP A 160 -20.37 -1.77 17.50
N GLU A 161 -19.67 -1.38 16.42
CA GLU A 161 -18.96 -2.32 15.55
C GLU A 161 -17.58 -2.70 16.09
N LEU A 162 -17.09 -1.98 17.11
CA LEU A 162 -15.72 -2.10 17.61
C LEU A 162 -15.34 -3.52 18.02
N LEU A 163 -16.25 -4.26 18.66
CA LEU A 163 -15.98 -5.65 19.06
C LEU A 163 -15.84 -6.59 17.85
N ARG A 164 -16.69 -6.43 16.83
CA ARG A 164 -16.62 -7.21 15.59
C ARG A 164 -15.37 -6.88 14.79
N LEU A 165 -14.92 -5.62 14.83
CA LEU A 165 -13.68 -5.22 14.20
C LEU A 165 -12.46 -5.91 14.81
N PHE A 166 -12.34 -5.98 16.13
CA PHE A 166 -11.21 -6.70 16.75
C PHE A 166 -11.24 -8.19 16.43
N ASP A 167 -12.43 -8.80 16.48
CA ASP A 167 -12.64 -10.19 16.08
C ASP A 167 -12.22 -10.41 14.60
N TRP A 168 -12.59 -9.50 13.69
CA TRP A 168 -12.15 -9.56 12.30
C TRP A 168 -10.63 -9.37 12.15
N MET A 169 -10.06 -8.35 12.79
CA MET A 169 -8.62 -8.03 12.72
C MET A 169 -7.75 -9.19 13.22
N GLU A 170 -8.16 -9.90 14.27
CA GLU A 170 -7.43 -11.05 14.80
C GLU A 170 -7.18 -12.14 13.75
N ARG A 171 -8.10 -12.27 12.78
CA ARG A 171 -8.06 -13.28 11.72
C ARG A 171 -7.32 -12.84 10.47
N LYS A 172 -6.86 -11.59 10.41
CA LYS A 172 -6.18 -11.05 9.24
C LYS A 172 -4.68 -10.94 9.48
N LYS A 173 -3.93 -11.34 8.47
CA LYS A 173 -2.48 -11.21 8.38
C LYS A 173 -2.16 -10.87 6.93
N ARG A 174 -1.28 -9.90 6.69
CA ARG A 174 -0.86 -9.60 5.31
C ARG A 174 -0.04 -10.77 4.75
N ASN A 175 -0.12 -10.97 3.44
CA ASN A 175 0.83 -11.81 2.72
C ASN A 175 1.92 -10.94 2.12
N PHE A 176 3.13 -11.00 2.69
CA PHE A 176 4.25 -10.15 2.27
C PHE A 176 4.94 -10.62 0.97
N TYR A 177 4.89 -11.91 0.64
CA TYR A 177 5.49 -12.46 -0.58
C TYR A 177 4.43 -13.10 -1.49
N PRO A 178 3.50 -12.32 -2.06
CA PRO A 178 2.53 -12.87 -3.00
C PRO A 178 3.24 -13.40 -4.26
N GLU A 179 2.87 -14.61 -4.67
CA GLU A 179 3.37 -15.24 -5.90
C GLU A 179 2.98 -14.48 -7.16
N LYS A 180 1.87 -13.75 -7.14
CA LYS A 180 1.42 -12.96 -8.28
C LYS A 180 0.72 -11.72 -7.80
N PHE A 181 0.93 -10.58 -8.43
CA PHE A 181 0.11 -9.40 -8.20
C PHE A 181 0.00 -8.52 -9.44
N GLU A 182 -1.04 -7.69 -9.44
CA GLU A 182 -1.24 -6.64 -10.42
C GLU A 182 -1.70 -5.40 -9.68
N VAL A 183 -1.02 -4.27 -9.94
CA VAL A 183 -1.30 -2.99 -9.32
C VAL A 183 -1.27 -1.87 -10.36
N ARG A 184 -1.86 -0.75 -10.00
CA ARG A 184 -1.94 0.47 -10.79
C ARG A 184 -1.37 1.61 -9.97
N THR A 185 -0.58 2.45 -10.62
CA THR A 185 -0.01 3.65 -10.01
C THR A 185 -0.06 4.83 -10.96
N MET A 186 -0.23 6.01 -10.41
CA MET A 186 -0.30 7.32 -11.08
C MET A 186 0.50 8.39 -10.33
N ARG A 187 0.97 8.11 -9.12
CA ARG A 187 1.69 9.09 -8.31
C ARG A 187 3.14 8.63 -8.17
N PRO A 188 4.13 9.54 -8.31
CA PRO A 188 5.53 9.17 -8.23
C PRO A 188 5.97 8.59 -6.88
N TRP A 189 5.18 8.76 -5.82
CA TRP A 189 5.44 8.22 -4.49
C TRP A 189 4.71 6.89 -4.21
N ASP A 190 3.95 6.38 -5.16
CA ASP A 190 3.32 5.04 -5.11
C ASP A 190 4.18 4.09 -5.97
N ASP A 191 5.39 3.80 -5.52
CA ASP A 191 6.48 3.18 -6.31
C ASP A 191 6.91 1.78 -5.83
N PHE A 192 6.64 1.44 -4.57
CA PHE A 192 6.98 0.16 -3.98
C PHE A 192 5.76 -0.75 -3.80
N PHE A 193 5.84 -1.99 -4.30
CA PHE A 193 4.78 -3.00 -4.19
C PHE A 193 5.37 -4.37 -3.85
N TRP A 194 5.26 -4.77 -2.59
CA TRP A 194 5.78 -6.03 -2.03
C TRP A 194 7.28 -6.21 -2.24
N TRP A 195 7.69 -6.73 -3.40
CA TRP A 195 9.08 -7.03 -3.75
C TRP A 195 9.51 -6.38 -5.06
N VAL A 196 8.67 -5.50 -5.62
CA VAL A 196 8.95 -4.72 -6.83
C VAL A 196 8.92 -3.25 -6.49
N ASP A 197 10.01 -2.56 -6.80
CA ASP A 197 10.14 -1.12 -6.75
C ASP A 197 10.27 -0.59 -8.18
N VAL A 198 9.52 0.45 -8.53
CA VAL A 198 9.50 1.02 -9.87
C VAL A 198 9.84 2.50 -9.87
N GLU A 199 10.68 2.91 -10.82
CA GLU A 199 11.08 4.30 -10.96
C GLU A 199 10.81 4.78 -12.38
N THR A 200 10.66 6.10 -12.55
CA THR A 200 10.40 6.73 -13.86
C THR A 200 9.09 6.25 -14.50
N LEU A 201 7.97 6.61 -13.87
CA LEU A 201 6.64 6.36 -14.44
C LEU A 201 6.48 7.05 -15.82
N PRO A 202 5.68 6.47 -16.75
CA PRO A 202 5.33 7.14 -17.99
C PRO A 202 4.72 8.52 -17.72
N PRO A 203 5.15 9.60 -18.40
CA PRO A 203 4.62 10.95 -18.14
C PRO A 203 3.10 11.06 -18.29
N ASN A 204 2.49 10.28 -19.20
CA ASN A 204 1.04 10.23 -19.43
C ASN A 204 0.27 9.38 -18.40
N SER A 205 0.97 8.65 -17.54
CA SER A 205 0.39 7.93 -16.40
C SER A 205 0.44 8.74 -15.11
N ILE A 206 1.28 9.78 -15.04
CA ILE A 206 1.43 10.61 -13.84
C ILE A 206 0.28 11.63 -13.76
N VAL A 207 -0.47 11.59 -12.66
CA VAL A 207 -1.50 12.60 -12.35
C VAL A 207 -1.35 13.02 -10.89
N LEU A 208 -0.89 14.25 -10.68
CA LEU A 208 -0.77 14.83 -9.33
C LEU A 208 -2.14 15.29 -8.81
N PRO A 209 -2.35 15.35 -7.48
CA PRO A 209 -3.65 15.69 -6.91
C PRO A 209 -4.22 17.02 -7.40
N ALA A 210 -3.36 18.04 -7.54
CA ALA A 210 -3.73 19.37 -8.04
C ALA A 210 -4.16 19.38 -9.52
N GLN A 211 -3.89 18.30 -10.27
CA GLN A 211 -4.22 18.16 -11.69
C GLN A 211 -5.42 17.24 -11.92
N PHE A 212 -5.92 16.57 -10.87
CA PHE A 212 -6.98 15.59 -10.99
C PHE A 212 -8.36 16.25 -11.20
N PRO A 213 -9.22 15.74 -12.10
CA PRO A 213 -9.00 14.63 -13.03
C PRO A 213 -8.32 15.07 -14.33
N VAL A 214 -7.46 14.22 -14.89
CA VAL A 214 -6.89 14.41 -16.24
C VAL A 214 -7.57 13.48 -17.23
N ARG A 215 -8.24 14.04 -18.24
CA ARG A 215 -8.91 13.26 -19.29
C ARG A 215 -7.89 12.45 -20.09
N GLY A 216 -8.12 11.15 -20.23
CA GLY A 216 -7.27 10.26 -21.02
C GLY A 216 -6.00 9.79 -20.30
N ALA A 217 -5.79 10.17 -19.04
CA ALA A 217 -4.74 9.58 -18.23
C ALA A 217 -5.00 8.09 -18.01
N ILE A 218 -3.95 7.28 -18.17
CA ILE A 218 -4.03 5.82 -18.00
C ILE A 218 -3.06 5.43 -16.88
N PRO A 219 -3.56 4.85 -15.77
CA PRO A 219 -2.69 4.37 -14.70
C PRO A 219 -1.63 3.39 -15.23
N ALA A 220 -0.40 3.53 -14.76
CA ALA A 220 0.67 2.60 -15.06
C ALA A 220 0.33 1.25 -14.42
N LYS A 221 0.12 0.23 -15.25
CA LYS A 221 -0.18 -1.13 -14.80
C LYS A 221 1.11 -1.92 -14.60
N ILE A 222 1.31 -2.43 -13.40
CA ILE A 222 2.45 -3.25 -13.00
C ILE A 222 1.91 -4.64 -12.71
N SER A 223 2.54 -5.66 -13.28
CA SER A 223 2.22 -7.05 -12.96
C SER A 223 3.49 -7.81 -12.65
N ALA A 224 3.43 -8.66 -11.63
CA ALA A 224 4.58 -9.37 -11.13
C ALA A 224 4.21 -10.81 -10.80
N GLU A 225 5.17 -11.72 -11.02
CA GLU A 225 5.03 -13.15 -10.77
C GLU A 225 6.35 -13.68 -10.16
N LEU A 226 6.27 -14.26 -8.96
CA LEU A 226 7.29 -15.02 -8.28
C LEU A 226 6.97 -16.51 -8.48
N ILE A 227 7.96 -17.26 -8.99
CA ILE A 227 7.83 -18.70 -9.28
C ILE A 227 8.97 -19.43 -8.55
N PRO A 228 8.75 -19.83 -7.28
CA PRO A 228 9.80 -20.45 -6.47
C PRO A 228 10.35 -21.76 -7.08
N SER A 229 9.48 -22.56 -7.70
CA SER A 229 9.83 -23.87 -8.28
C SER A 229 10.92 -23.84 -9.36
N VAL A 230 11.13 -22.70 -10.01
CA VAL A 230 12.16 -22.49 -11.04
C VAL A 230 13.02 -21.27 -10.75
N ASN A 231 13.04 -20.82 -9.49
CA ASN A 231 13.84 -19.71 -9.01
C ASN A 231 13.72 -18.44 -9.87
N THR A 232 12.49 -18.06 -10.23
CA THR A 232 12.24 -17.02 -11.25
C THR A 232 11.32 -15.91 -10.74
N LEU A 233 11.69 -14.67 -11.04
CA LEU A 233 10.87 -13.47 -10.88
C LEU A 233 10.60 -12.86 -12.26
N LYS A 234 9.34 -12.52 -12.51
CA LYS A 234 8.91 -11.83 -13.73
C LYS A 234 8.17 -10.57 -13.37
N VAL A 235 8.46 -9.49 -14.08
CA VAL A 235 7.76 -8.21 -13.94
C VAL A 235 7.44 -7.66 -15.33
N ASN A 236 6.21 -7.23 -15.54
CA ASN A 236 5.82 -6.39 -16.68
C ASN A 236 5.46 -5.00 -16.18
N VAL A 237 6.20 -4.01 -16.66
CA VAL A 237 6.15 -2.62 -16.21
C VAL A 237 6.30 -1.66 -17.38
N PRO A 238 5.55 -0.55 -17.40
CA PRO A 238 5.74 0.51 -18.38
C PRO A 238 6.82 1.53 -17.93
N THR A 239 7.42 1.36 -16.76
CA THR A 239 8.35 2.31 -16.11
C THR A 239 9.74 2.25 -16.71
N GLY A 240 10.58 3.27 -16.53
CA GLY A 240 11.94 3.29 -17.08
C GLY A 240 12.90 2.35 -16.37
N LYS A 241 12.72 2.20 -15.05
CA LYS A 241 13.59 1.41 -14.19
C LYS A 241 12.77 0.56 -13.22
N VAL A 242 13.31 -0.60 -12.86
CA VAL A 242 12.71 -1.54 -11.91
C VAL A 242 13.79 -2.14 -11.02
N THR A 243 13.46 -2.28 -9.75
CA THR A 243 14.27 -2.98 -8.75
C THR A 243 13.50 -4.18 -8.22
N PHE A 244 14.12 -5.35 -8.31
CA PHE A 244 13.65 -6.58 -7.68
C PHE A 244 14.28 -6.69 -6.31
N TRP A 245 13.46 -6.88 -5.29
CA TRP A 245 13.91 -7.18 -3.94
C TRP A 245 13.72 -8.67 -3.66
N VAL A 246 14.74 -9.36 -3.16
CA VAL A 246 14.71 -10.82 -2.99
C VAL A 246 15.14 -11.23 -1.60
N GLY A 247 14.45 -12.23 -1.04
CA GLY A 247 14.74 -12.81 0.26
C GLY A 247 14.71 -14.34 0.21
N PRO A 248 15.29 -15.02 1.22
CA PRO A 248 15.46 -16.47 1.22
C PRO A 248 14.12 -17.22 1.35
N SER A 249 13.09 -16.55 1.86
CA SER A 249 11.72 -17.09 1.90
C SER A 249 11.04 -17.11 0.52
N MET A 250 11.60 -16.41 -0.47
CA MET A 250 11.04 -16.33 -1.83
C MET A 250 11.70 -17.32 -2.80
N LEU A 251 13.02 -17.47 -2.68
CA LEU A 251 13.90 -18.04 -3.69
C LEU A 251 15.11 -18.73 -3.04
N ASP A 252 15.68 -19.70 -3.73
CA ASP A 252 16.88 -20.42 -3.30
C ASP A 252 18.14 -19.69 -3.81
N PHE A 253 18.95 -19.18 -2.88
CA PHE A 253 20.20 -18.48 -3.18
C PHE A 253 21.35 -19.42 -3.60
N GLU A 254 21.21 -20.73 -3.40
CA GLU A 254 22.17 -21.73 -3.87
C GLU A 254 21.94 -22.08 -5.36
N GLN A 255 20.83 -21.63 -5.94
CA GLN A 255 20.48 -21.82 -7.35
C GLN A 255 20.55 -20.49 -8.12
N PRO A 256 20.81 -20.51 -9.44
CA PRO A 256 20.73 -19.31 -10.25
C PRO A 256 19.34 -18.69 -10.22
N ILE A 257 19.23 -17.41 -9.83
CA ILE A 257 17.97 -16.66 -9.84
C ILE A 257 17.76 -16.04 -11.22
N ASN A 258 16.57 -16.24 -11.80
CA ASN A 258 16.20 -15.69 -13.09
C ASN A 258 15.29 -14.47 -12.93
N PHE A 259 15.65 -13.37 -13.57
CA PHE A 259 14.86 -12.14 -13.58
C PHE A 259 14.41 -11.83 -15.00
N LEU A 260 13.10 -11.62 -15.19
CA LEU A 260 12.51 -11.25 -16.46
C LEU A 260 11.79 -9.90 -16.34
N VAL A 261 12.10 -8.98 -17.25
CA VAL A 261 11.43 -7.68 -17.36
C VAL A 261 10.81 -7.59 -18.75
N ASN A 262 9.49 -7.39 -18.82
CA ASN A 262 8.75 -7.26 -20.07
C ASN A 262 9.04 -8.43 -21.06
N GLY A 263 9.11 -9.65 -20.52
CA GLY A 263 9.41 -10.88 -21.25
C GLY A 263 10.89 -11.11 -21.61
N LYS A 264 11.79 -10.17 -21.30
CA LYS A 264 13.23 -10.27 -21.59
C LYS A 264 14.02 -10.66 -20.34
N LYS A 265 14.94 -11.61 -20.49
CA LYS A 265 15.84 -12.01 -19.40
C LYS A 265 16.83 -10.89 -19.09
N VAL A 266 16.95 -10.52 -17.83
CA VAL A 266 17.91 -9.52 -17.34
C VAL A 266 19.27 -10.20 -17.14
N ARG A 267 20.34 -9.50 -17.51
CA ARG A 267 21.70 -9.98 -17.26
C ARG A 267 22.04 -9.76 -15.79
N VAL A 268 22.25 -10.84 -15.06
CA VAL A 268 22.67 -10.81 -13.66
C VAL A 268 24.14 -11.18 -13.50
N PRO A 269 24.81 -10.67 -12.44
CA PRO A 269 26.06 -11.25 -11.97
C PRO A 269 25.86 -12.74 -11.68
N ARG A 270 26.89 -13.58 -11.96
CA ARG A 270 26.79 -15.04 -11.81
C ARG A 270 26.40 -15.48 -10.39
N ASP A 271 26.70 -14.67 -9.38
CA ASP A 271 26.51 -14.99 -7.97
C ASP A 271 25.62 -13.91 -7.32
N THR A 272 24.31 -13.97 -7.57
CA THR A 272 23.34 -13.14 -6.83
C THR A 272 23.20 -13.71 -5.41
N LYS A 273 24.21 -13.48 -4.56
CA LYS A 273 24.28 -13.97 -3.18
C LYS A 273 23.62 -12.99 -2.21
N PRO A 274 23.21 -13.44 -1.02
CA PRO A 274 22.83 -12.53 0.05
C PRO A 274 23.90 -11.49 0.36
N ASP A 275 23.49 -10.25 0.62
CA ASP A 275 24.35 -9.15 1.01
C ASP A 275 23.84 -8.54 2.33
N LEU A 276 24.67 -8.65 3.37
CA LEU A 276 24.37 -8.12 4.70
C LEU A 276 24.10 -6.61 4.68
N ARG A 277 24.77 -5.84 3.81
CA ARG A 277 24.55 -4.39 3.72
C ARG A 277 23.16 -4.08 3.18
N ILE A 278 22.69 -4.85 2.21
CA ILE A 278 21.34 -4.69 1.65
C ILE A 278 20.29 -5.05 2.70
N LEU A 279 20.50 -6.14 3.43
CA LEU A 279 19.62 -6.54 4.54
C LEU A 279 19.52 -5.44 5.61
N LEU A 280 20.66 -4.94 6.09
CA LEU A 280 20.67 -3.92 7.12
C LEU A 280 20.06 -2.61 6.64
N GLU A 281 20.31 -2.24 5.38
CA GLU A 281 19.71 -1.05 4.78
C GLU A 281 18.20 -1.19 4.62
N ASP A 282 17.71 -2.35 4.17
CA ASP A 282 16.28 -2.64 4.04
C ASP A 282 15.55 -2.57 5.39
N VAL A 283 16.11 -3.21 6.41
CA VAL A 283 15.58 -3.14 7.79
C VAL A 283 15.60 -1.69 8.30
N ARG A 284 16.61 -0.90 7.94
CA ARG A 284 16.72 0.50 8.34
C ARG A 284 15.71 1.39 7.63
N THR A 285 15.46 1.19 6.33
CA THR A 285 14.62 2.08 5.50
C THR A 285 13.15 1.70 5.51
N ARG A 286 12.80 0.40 5.48
CA ARG A 286 11.40 -0.05 5.58
C ARG A 286 10.94 -0.23 7.02
N GLY A 287 11.85 -0.56 7.94
CA GLY A 287 11.51 -0.86 9.34
C GLY A 287 10.88 -2.26 9.55
N ASP A 288 10.77 -3.05 8.48
CA ASP A 288 10.22 -4.41 8.51
C ASP A 288 11.28 -5.43 8.91
N ARG A 289 11.27 -5.82 10.18
CA ARG A 289 12.23 -6.80 10.73
C ARG A 289 11.80 -8.25 10.52
N GLN A 290 10.53 -8.49 10.19
CA GLN A 290 10.01 -9.85 10.00
C GLN A 290 10.27 -10.38 8.60
N ASN A 291 10.25 -9.48 7.60
CA ASN A 291 10.40 -9.84 6.20
C ASN A 291 11.50 -9.01 5.51
N PRO A 292 12.77 -9.09 5.96
CA PRO A 292 13.84 -8.34 5.33
C PRO A 292 14.21 -8.91 3.96
N PHE A 293 14.63 -8.05 3.04
CA PHE A 293 15.24 -8.43 1.78
C PHE A 293 16.74 -8.58 1.91
N TRP A 294 17.30 -9.60 1.27
CA TRP A 294 18.70 -10.01 1.44
C TRP A 294 19.55 -9.61 0.25
N GLN A 295 18.92 -9.27 -0.88
CA GLN A 295 19.58 -8.82 -2.08
C GLN A 295 18.58 -8.02 -2.92
N LYS A 296 19.09 -7.17 -3.81
CA LYS A 296 18.29 -6.47 -4.81
C LYS A 296 18.96 -6.51 -6.18
N LEU A 297 18.15 -6.50 -7.22
CA LEU A 297 18.61 -6.34 -8.60
C LEU A 297 17.93 -5.15 -9.23
N GLU A 298 18.72 -4.17 -9.61
CA GLU A 298 18.28 -2.98 -10.32
C GLU A 298 18.55 -3.12 -11.82
N THR A 299 17.56 -2.78 -12.65
CA THR A 299 17.72 -2.80 -14.11
C THR A 299 16.85 -1.76 -14.81
N GLU A 300 17.39 -1.25 -15.93
CA GLU A 300 16.62 -0.49 -16.90
C GLU A 300 15.66 -1.42 -17.65
N THR A 301 14.46 -0.92 -17.96
CA THR A 301 13.43 -1.69 -18.69
C THR A 301 13.52 -1.48 -20.21
N GLY A 302 14.31 -0.50 -20.65
CA GLY A 302 14.36 -0.01 -22.03
C GLY A 302 13.18 0.87 -22.43
N LYS A 303 12.32 1.25 -21.47
CA LYS A 303 11.30 2.29 -21.64
C LYS A 303 11.86 3.63 -21.16
N PHE A 304 11.43 4.73 -21.77
CA PHE A 304 11.77 6.10 -21.37
C PHE A 304 13.25 6.27 -20.99
N GLU A 305 14.16 6.07 -21.97
CA GLU A 305 15.59 6.32 -21.78
C GLU A 305 15.78 7.71 -21.16
N THR A 306 16.40 7.75 -19.98
CA THR A 306 16.93 9.01 -19.44
C THR A 306 17.85 9.62 -20.48
N SER A 307 17.56 10.85 -20.84
CA SER A 307 18.24 11.66 -21.83
C SER A 307 19.70 11.93 -21.45
N ARG A 308 20.58 10.92 -21.60
CA ARG A 308 22.04 11.08 -21.49
C ARG A 308 22.87 10.39 -22.57
N LYS A 309 22.28 9.59 -23.48
CA LYS A 309 23.05 8.93 -24.56
C LYS A 309 22.88 9.48 -25.98
N ARG A 310 22.10 10.55 -26.19
CA ARG A 310 21.85 11.11 -27.54
C ARG A 310 22.76 12.27 -27.98
N LYS A 311 23.86 12.59 -27.28
CA LYS A 311 24.73 13.72 -27.65
C LYS A 311 26.18 13.42 -28.08
N ASN A 312 26.59 12.16 -28.26
CA ASN A 312 27.97 11.85 -28.67
C ASN A 312 28.14 11.24 -30.08
N ASN A 313 27.11 11.21 -30.93
CA ASN A 313 27.24 10.72 -32.32
C ASN A 313 26.81 11.77 -33.36
N SER A 314 27.30 13.01 -33.22
CA SER A 314 27.24 13.99 -34.31
C SER A 314 28.52 14.81 -34.37
N SER A 315 29.62 14.12 -34.70
CA SER A 315 30.85 14.71 -35.20
C SER A 315 31.52 13.66 -36.08
N GLY A 316 31.38 13.79 -37.40
CA GLY A 316 31.98 12.89 -38.37
C GLY A 316 31.26 12.86 -39.72
N ASN A 317 31.33 13.98 -40.45
CA ASN A 317 31.59 14.09 -41.90
C ASN A 317 31.18 15.47 -42.40
#